data_AF-K2SCB1-F1
#
_entry.id   AF-K2SCB1-F1
#
_cell.length_a   1.000
_cell.length_b   1.000
_cell.length_c   1.000
_cell.angle_alpha   90.00
_cell.angle_beta   90.00
_cell.angle_gamma   90.00
#
_symmetry.space_group_name_H-M   'P 1'
#
loop_
_entity.id
_entity.type
_entity.pdbx_description
1 polymer ?
#
loop_
_entity_poly.entity_id
_entity_poly.type
_entity_poly.pdbx_seq_one_letter_code
_entity_poly.pdbx_strand_id
1 'polypeptide(L)'
;MGDPRQHRDSPSVQNHHCEEPSKPGDITPGIVVNAHYSTSTYKPLCRDQVDLDVWVNAVPTNASRYDFLMSGILALASLHIALEDPERRQPFTAYALSYHNRALKQFSDALDSINPDNCDALFAFALITALLTFAFCDSRISAVSRTPFENILFISRLLRDLSTLVDNHEKWLRDFQSGTVNSLPTK
;
A
#
# COMPACT_ATOMS: atom_id res chain seq x y z
N MET A 1 -16.10 -56.34 -31.19
CA MET A 1 -16.40 -54.91 -31.46
C MET A 1 -16.41 -54.21 -30.11
N GLY A 2 -15.32 -53.52 -29.75
CA GLY A 2 -15.17 -52.88 -28.44
C GLY A 2 -14.18 -51.73 -28.54
N ASP A 3 -14.66 -50.53 -28.25
CA ASP A 3 -13.90 -49.31 -27.96
C ASP A 3 -13.43 -49.38 -26.50
N PRO A 4 -12.21 -48.91 -26.17
CA PRO A 4 -12.17 -47.63 -25.45
C PRO A 4 -10.94 -46.75 -25.74
N ARG A 5 -11.25 -45.53 -26.16
CA ARG A 5 -10.83 -44.24 -25.54
C ARG A 5 -9.32 -43.97 -25.43
N GLN A 6 -8.91 -43.07 -26.32
CA GLN A 6 -7.67 -42.28 -26.28
C GLN A 6 -7.44 -41.65 -24.90
N HIS A 7 -6.39 -42.09 -24.20
CA HIS A 7 -5.81 -41.35 -23.09
C HIS A 7 -4.80 -40.36 -23.68
N ARG A 8 -5.20 -39.09 -23.71
CA ARG A 8 -4.34 -37.96 -24.07
C ARG A 8 -3.58 -37.59 -22.79
N ASP A 9 -2.30 -37.91 -22.71
CA ASP A 9 -1.44 -37.45 -21.61
C ASP A 9 -1.27 -35.93 -21.70
N SER A 10 -1.90 -35.22 -20.76
CA SER A 10 -1.65 -33.80 -20.50
C SER A 10 -0.31 -33.67 -19.77
N PRO A 11 0.63 -32.82 -20.23
CA PRO A 11 1.80 -32.50 -19.43
C PRO A 11 1.35 -31.74 -18.18
N SER A 12 1.71 -32.30 -17.04
CA SER A 12 1.44 -31.75 -15.71
C SER A 12 2.03 -30.35 -15.64
N VAL A 13 1.16 -29.35 -15.48
CA VAL A 13 1.57 -28.00 -15.10
C VAL A 13 2.28 -28.11 -13.76
N GLN A 14 3.60 -27.95 -13.76
CA GLN A 14 4.36 -27.72 -12.55
C GLN A 14 3.83 -26.43 -11.94
N ASN A 15 2.95 -26.58 -10.96
CA ASN A 15 2.60 -25.52 -10.04
C ASN A 15 3.89 -25.05 -9.39
N HIS A 16 4.41 -23.91 -9.83
CA HIS A 16 5.32 -23.09 -9.06
C HIS A 16 4.57 -22.66 -7.80
N HIS A 17 4.57 -23.52 -6.77
CA HIS A 17 4.30 -23.11 -5.41
C HIS A 17 5.31 -22.00 -5.10
N CYS A 18 4.83 -20.77 -4.94
CA CYS A 18 5.60 -19.74 -4.26
C CYS A 18 5.82 -20.25 -2.83
N GLU A 19 6.94 -20.90 -2.58
CA GLU A 19 7.40 -21.18 -1.23
C GLU A 19 7.57 -19.85 -0.50
N GLU A 20 6.85 -19.67 0.61
CA GLU A 20 7.10 -18.57 1.53
C GLU A 20 8.52 -18.70 2.10
N PRO A 21 9.41 -17.70 1.93
CA PRO A 21 10.73 -17.77 2.51
C PRO A 21 10.65 -17.67 4.04
N SER A 22 10.80 -18.80 4.72
CA SER A 22 10.92 -18.90 6.18
C SER A 22 12.36 -18.68 6.64
N LYS A 23 12.59 -17.48 7.22
CA LYS A 23 13.62 -16.98 8.15
C LYS A 23 15.11 -17.42 8.03
N PRO A 24 16.00 -16.42 7.97
CA PRO A 24 17.27 -16.45 8.70
C PRO A 24 17.43 -15.24 9.67
N GLY A 25 17.57 -15.52 10.96
CA GLY A 25 18.13 -14.61 11.98
C GLY A 25 17.21 -13.51 12.52
N ASP A 26 16.58 -13.74 13.67
CA ASP A 26 15.74 -12.78 14.41
C ASP A 26 16.53 -11.50 14.82
N ILE A 27 16.47 -10.49 13.97
CA ILE A 27 16.18 -9.12 14.41
C ILE A 27 14.85 -8.82 13.72
N THR A 28 13.77 -8.69 14.48
CA THR A 28 12.42 -8.47 13.94
C THR A 28 12.50 -7.43 12.81
N PRO A 29 12.23 -7.80 11.54
CA PRO A 29 12.37 -6.87 10.40
C PRO A 29 11.63 -5.55 10.66
N GLY A 30 10.52 -5.61 11.40
CA GLY A 30 9.77 -4.44 11.86
C GLY A 30 10.57 -3.41 12.65
N ILE A 31 11.53 -3.79 13.52
CA ILE A 31 12.33 -2.83 14.29
C ILE A 31 13.29 -2.07 13.37
N VAL A 32 14.01 -2.78 12.50
CA VAL A 32 14.96 -2.19 11.56
C VAL A 32 14.23 -1.27 10.58
N VAL A 33 13.10 -1.74 10.04
CA VAL A 33 12.27 -0.99 9.11
C VAL A 33 11.66 0.24 9.77
N ASN A 34 11.14 0.13 11.00
CA ASN A 34 10.59 1.27 11.74
C ASN A 34 11.68 2.31 12.08
N ALA A 35 12.85 1.86 12.54
CA ALA A 35 13.98 2.76 12.77
C ALA A 35 14.39 3.49 11.48
N HIS A 36 14.44 2.77 10.37
CA HIS A 36 14.76 3.35 9.07
C HIS A 36 13.71 4.38 8.62
N TYR A 37 12.42 4.15 8.93
CA TYR A 37 11.39 5.16 8.72
C TYR A 37 11.74 6.46 9.45
N SER A 38 12.00 6.38 10.76
CA SER A 38 12.27 7.52 11.63
C SER A 38 13.58 8.24 11.35
N THR A 39 14.54 7.61 10.67
CA THR A 39 15.85 8.24 10.39
C THR A 39 16.04 8.64 8.93
N SER A 40 15.32 8.01 7.99
CA SER A 40 15.65 8.09 6.56
C SER A 40 14.42 8.24 5.67
N THR A 41 13.40 7.38 5.80
CA THR A 41 12.29 7.33 4.83
C THR A 41 11.44 8.59 4.80
N TYR A 42 11.23 9.26 5.95
CA TYR A 42 10.41 10.48 5.99
C TYR A 42 11.04 11.67 5.26
N LYS A 43 12.38 11.73 5.21
CA LYS A 43 13.13 12.88 4.67
C LYS A 43 12.76 13.26 3.24
N PRO A 44 12.76 12.33 2.25
CA PRO A 44 12.39 12.66 0.88
C PRO A 44 10.91 13.03 0.71
N LEU A 45 10.06 12.78 1.72
CA LEU A 45 8.64 13.15 1.70
C LEU A 45 8.39 14.58 2.19
N CYS A 46 9.37 15.21 2.83
CA CYS A 46 9.24 16.53 3.43
C CYS A 46 9.76 17.63 2.50
N ARG A 47 8.89 18.56 2.07
CA ARG A 47 9.29 19.73 1.27
C ARG A 47 9.35 21.01 2.10
N ASP A 48 8.52 21.09 3.12
CA ASP A 48 8.45 22.21 4.05
C ASP A 48 8.26 21.74 5.50
N GLN A 49 8.09 22.70 6.41
CA GLN A 49 7.91 22.44 7.83
C GLN A 49 6.58 21.76 8.15
N VAL A 50 5.55 21.93 7.31
CA VAL A 50 4.23 21.32 7.47
C VAL A 50 4.31 19.84 7.14
N ASP A 51 4.94 19.49 6.01
CA ASP A 51 5.18 18.09 5.66
C ASP A 51 6.02 17.38 6.73
N LEU A 52 7.00 18.08 7.32
CA LEU A 52 7.82 17.51 8.39
C LEU A 52 6.98 17.15 9.61
N ASP A 53 6.07 18.04 10.04
CA ASP A 53 5.15 17.75 11.14
C ASP A 53 4.22 16.58 10.82
N VAL A 54 3.73 16.50 9.58
CA VAL A 54 2.87 15.41 9.13
C VAL A 54 3.61 14.07 9.17
N TRP A 55 4.77 13.95 8.53
CA TRP A 55 5.46 12.67 8.36
C TRP A 55 6.23 12.22 9.61
N VAL A 56 6.69 13.15 10.45
CA VAL A 56 7.42 12.83 11.68
C VAL A 56 6.48 12.63 12.87
N ASN A 57 5.39 13.41 12.96
CA ASN A 57 4.51 13.40 14.14
C ASN A 57 3.12 12.85 13.83
N ALA A 58 2.38 13.45 12.91
CA ALA A 58 0.96 13.12 12.72
C ALA A 58 0.75 11.69 12.20
N VAL A 59 1.50 11.28 11.17
CA VAL A 59 1.40 9.95 10.55
C VAL A 59 1.80 8.85 11.53
N PRO A 60 2.96 8.90 12.23
CA PRO A 60 3.30 7.92 13.26
C PRO A 60 2.33 7.88 14.44
N THR A 61 1.80 9.04 14.87
CA THR A 61 0.80 9.10 15.93
C THR A 61 -0.48 8.38 15.53
N ASN A 62 -0.97 8.60 14.30
CA ASN A 62 -2.10 7.86 13.77
C ASN A 62 -1.79 6.36 13.60
N ALA A 63 -0.57 6.02 13.18
CA ALA A 63 -0.15 4.63 13.02
C ALA A 63 -0.13 3.85 14.33
N SER A 64 0.04 4.52 15.48
CA SER A 64 -0.10 3.88 16.79
C SER A 64 -1.52 3.42 17.12
N ARG A 65 -2.53 3.99 16.44
CA ARG A 65 -3.96 3.68 16.62
C ARG A 65 -4.52 2.77 15.54
N TYR A 66 -3.88 2.76 14.36
CA TYR A 66 -4.37 2.08 13.17
C TYR A 66 -3.32 1.15 12.57
N ASP A 67 -3.51 -0.17 12.75
CA ASP A 67 -2.58 -1.21 12.30
C ASP A 67 -2.32 -1.22 10.79
N PHE A 68 -3.32 -0.83 9.99
CA PHE A 68 -3.16 -0.70 8.54
C PHE A 68 -2.17 0.41 8.19
N LEU A 69 -2.21 1.53 8.90
CA LEU A 69 -1.31 2.65 8.65
C LEU A 69 0.12 2.31 9.09
N MET A 70 0.27 1.65 10.25
CA MET A 70 1.57 1.12 10.68
C MET A 70 2.15 0.15 9.64
N SER A 71 1.34 -0.79 9.16
CA SER A 71 1.77 -1.72 8.09
C SER A 71 2.14 -0.97 6.80
N GLY A 72 1.44 0.11 6.46
CA GLY A 72 1.82 1.00 5.35
C GLY A 72 3.18 1.68 5.54
N ILE A 73 3.43 2.24 6.72
CA ILE A 73 4.73 2.86 7.08
C ILE A 73 5.86 1.84 6.93
N LEU A 74 5.66 0.63 7.47
CA LEU A 74 6.64 -0.45 7.36
C LEU A 74 6.86 -0.90 5.92
N ALA A 75 5.80 -0.94 5.11
CA ALA A 75 5.92 -1.24 3.68
C ALA A 75 6.80 -0.19 2.97
N LEU A 76 6.53 1.10 3.21
CA LEU A 76 7.25 2.20 2.59
C LEU A 76 8.73 2.22 2.98
N ALA A 77 9.03 2.04 4.27
CA ALA A 77 10.40 1.98 4.74
C ALA A 77 11.15 0.73 4.25
N SER A 78 10.47 -0.41 4.14
CA SER A 78 11.06 -1.61 3.53
C SER A 78 11.44 -1.37 2.07
N LEU A 79 10.56 -0.70 1.32
CA LEU A 79 10.82 -0.36 -0.08
C LEU A 79 11.97 0.64 -0.23
N HIS A 80 12.07 1.62 0.68
CA HIS A 80 13.17 2.57 0.70
C HIS A 80 14.53 1.87 0.90
N ILE A 81 14.60 0.91 1.84
CA ILE A 81 15.81 0.09 2.03
C ILE A 81 16.14 -0.70 0.76
N ALA A 82 15.15 -1.28 0.09
CA ALA A 82 15.35 -2.06 -1.14
C ALA A 82 15.89 -1.21 -2.30
N LEU A 83 15.54 0.08 -2.33
CA LEU A 83 16.02 1.05 -3.32
C LEU A 83 17.44 1.52 -3.05
N GLU A 84 17.81 1.69 -1.78
CA GLU A 84 19.14 2.13 -1.35
C GLU A 84 20.19 1.01 -1.39
N ASP A 85 19.78 -0.24 -1.10
CA ASP A 85 20.68 -1.38 -0.96
C ASP A 85 20.36 -2.49 -1.98
N PRO A 86 21.14 -2.59 -3.08
CA PRO A 86 20.98 -3.63 -4.10
C PRO A 86 21.11 -5.06 -3.56
N GLU A 87 21.98 -5.30 -2.57
CA GLU A 87 22.24 -6.64 -2.02
C GLU A 87 21.04 -7.12 -1.19
N ARG A 88 20.36 -6.18 -0.53
CA ARG A 88 19.18 -6.46 0.30
C ARG A 88 17.86 -6.20 -0.42
N ARG A 89 17.88 -5.86 -1.70
CA ARG A 89 16.68 -5.47 -2.47
C ARG A 89 15.59 -6.53 -2.44
N GLN A 90 15.90 -7.75 -2.89
CA GLN A 90 14.96 -8.88 -2.97
C GLN A 90 14.17 -9.12 -1.68
N PRO A 91 14.83 -9.35 -0.51
CA PRO A 91 14.10 -9.61 0.73
C PRO A 91 13.29 -8.39 1.20
N PHE A 92 13.80 -7.16 1.05
CA PHE A 92 13.09 -5.96 1.47
C PHE A 92 11.92 -5.59 0.55
N THR A 93 12.01 -5.89 -0.74
CA THR A 93 10.87 -5.82 -1.67
C THR A 93 9.78 -6.82 -1.26
N ALA A 94 10.14 -8.04 -0.88
CA ALA A 94 9.18 -9.03 -0.38
C ALA A 94 8.52 -8.59 0.93
N TYR A 95 9.28 -8.02 1.88
CA TYR A 95 8.72 -7.42 3.09
C TYR A 95 7.77 -6.26 2.79
N ALA A 96 8.16 -5.36 1.87
CA ALA A 96 7.32 -4.25 1.45
C ALA A 96 5.97 -4.73 0.91
N LEU A 97 5.97 -5.73 0.03
CA LEU A 97 4.77 -6.31 -0.54
C LEU A 97 3.90 -7.00 0.52
N SER A 98 4.51 -7.77 1.43
CA SER A 98 3.81 -8.44 2.52
C SER A 98 3.09 -7.44 3.44
N TYR A 99 3.81 -6.41 3.90
CA TYR A 99 3.22 -5.35 4.72
C TYR A 99 2.13 -4.58 3.98
N HIS A 100 2.34 -4.26 2.70
CA HIS A 100 1.36 -3.54 1.89
C HIS A 100 0.07 -4.35 1.68
N ASN A 101 0.17 -5.63 1.33
CA ASN A 101 -0.99 -6.51 1.17
C ASN A 101 -1.78 -6.67 2.47
N ARG A 102 -1.08 -6.83 3.61
CA ARG A 102 -1.72 -6.88 4.93
C ARG A 102 -2.44 -5.57 5.25
N ALA A 103 -1.83 -4.44 4.91
CA ALA A 103 -2.41 -3.13 5.15
C ALA A 103 -3.65 -2.88 4.27
N LEU A 104 -3.59 -3.23 2.98
CA LEU A 104 -4.70 -3.08 2.03
C LEU A 104 -5.95 -3.83 2.48
N LYS A 105 -5.80 -5.04 3.01
CA LYS A 105 -6.94 -5.80 3.53
C LYS A 105 -7.66 -5.04 4.65
N GLN A 106 -6.90 -4.60 5.65
CA GLN A 106 -7.45 -3.86 6.79
C GLN A 106 -7.95 -2.46 6.40
N PHE A 107 -7.31 -1.83 5.43
CA PHE A 107 -7.74 -0.55 4.87
C PHE A 107 -9.09 -0.67 4.17
N SER A 108 -9.31 -1.73 3.39
CA SER A 108 -10.60 -2.00 2.75
C SER A 108 -11.71 -2.15 3.80
N ASP A 109 -11.45 -2.91 4.87
CA ASP A 109 -12.41 -3.09 5.97
C ASP A 109 -12.69 -1.75 6.69
N ALA A 110 -11.68 -0.90 6.86
CA ALA A 110 -11.82 0.41 7.49
C ALA A 110 -12.60 1.41 6.62
N LEU A 111 -12.47 1.35 5.29
CA LEU A 111 -13.22 2.20 4.35
C LEU A 111 -14.73 2.00 4.44
N ASP A 112 -15.19 0.78 4.73
CA ASP A 112 -16.62 0.48 4.91
C ASP A 112 -17.23 1.20 6.14
N SER A 113 -16.39 1.73 7.03
CA SER A 113 -16.78 2.40 8.27
C SER A 113 -16.09 3.75 8.46
N ILE A 114 -15.94 4.51 7.36
CA ILE A 114 -15.30 5.82 7.39
C ILE A 114 -16.01 6.80 8.35
N ASN A 115 -15.22 7.48 9.17
CA ASN A 115 -15.67 8.45 10.16
C ASN A 115 -14.60 9.55 10.36
N PRO A 116 -14.93 10.67 11.04
CA PRO A 116 -13.98 11.76 11.24
C PRO A 116 -12.70 11.36 11.99
N ASP A 117 -12.72 10.31 12.81
CA ASP A 117 -11.57 9.87 13.60
C ASP A 117 -10.58 9.00 12.80
N ASN A 118 -11.05 8.29 11.77
CA ASN A 118 -10.21 7.41 10.93
C ASN A 118 -9.84 8.02 9.57
N CYS A 119 -10.50 9.11 9.16
CA CYS A 119 -10.31 9.73 7.86
C CYS A 119 -8.85 10.15 7.62
N ASP A 120 -8.19 10.74 8.61
CA ASP A 120 -6.78 11.17 8.49
C ASP A 120 -5.84 9.97 8.28
N ALA A 121 -6.10 8.86 8.96
CA ALA A 121 -5.31 7.64 8.83
C ALA A 121 -5.54 6.95 7.48
N LEU A 122 -6.80 6.90 7.02
CA LEU A 122 -7.16 6.40 5.70
C LEU A 122 -6.50 7.22 4.59
N PHE A 123 -6.53 8.55 4.71
CA PHE A 123 -5.88 9.45 3.77
C PHE A 123 -4.36 9.27 3.75
N ALA A 124 -3.71 9.22 4.91
CA ALA A 124 -2.28 8.97 5.01
C ALA A 124 -1.88 7.63 4.38
N PHE A 125 -2.65 6.57 4.62
CA PHE A 125 -2.40 5.25 4.03
C PHE A 125 -2.61 5.25 2.50
N ALA A 126 -3.59 5.99 2.00
CA ALA A 126 -3.81 6.14 0.57
C ALA A 126 -2.63 6.84 -0.12
N LEU A 127 -2.05 7.86 0.52
CA LEU A 127 -0.84 8.53 0.03
C LEU A 127 0.37 7.59 0.03
N ILE A 128 0.56 6.81 1.10
CA ILE A 128 1.60 5.78 1.18
C ILE A 128 1.42 4.74 0.07
N THR A 129 0.19 4.29 -0.19
CA THR A 129 -0.13 3.34 -1.26
C THR A 129 0.22 3.88 -2.64
N ALA A 130 -0.06 5.17 -2.88
CA ALA A 130 0.37 5.83 -4.11
C ALA A 130 1.90 5.77 -4.23
N LEU A 131 2.64 6.27 -3.23
CA LEU A 131 4.11 6.27 -3.21
C LEU A 131 4.71 4.89 -3.44
N LEU A 132 4.19 3.87 -2.75
CA LEU A 132 4.59 2.47 -2.94
C LEU A 132 4.42 2.04 -4.39
N THR A 133 3.28 2.35 -4.99
CA THR A 133 3.03 1.89 -6.35
C THR A 133 3.88 2.65 -7.38
N PHE A 134 4.10 3.95 -7.18
CA PHE A 134 5.09 4.70 -7.97
C PHE A 134 6.47 4.07 -7.89
N ALA A 135 6.91 3.68 -6.70
CA ALA A 135 8.21 3.06 -6.49
C ALA A 135 8.27 1.63 -7.05
N PHE A 136 7.20 0.83 -6.96
CA PHE A 136 7.14 -0.48 -7.59
C PHE A 136 7.16 -0.42 -9.12
N CYS A 137 6.73 0.69 -9.71
CA CYS A 137 6.85 0.95 -11.14
C CYS A 137 8.30 1.24 -11.60
N ASP A 138 9.24 1.41 -10.67
CA ASP A 138 10.68 1.54 -10.96
C ASP A 138 11.24 0.21 -11.51
N SER A 139 11.97 0.26 -12.61
CA SER A 139 12.57 -0.92 -13.26
C SER A 139 13.58 -1.66 -12.38
N ARG A 140 14.12 -1.00 -11.34
CA ARG A 140 15.00 -1.63 -10.35
C ARG A 140 14.25 -2.60 -9.43
N ILE A 141 12.94 -2.42 -9.27
CA ILE A 141 12.09 -3.19 -8.35
C ILE A 141 11.14 -4.11 -9.12
N SER A 142 10.55 -3.65 -10.23
CA SER A 142 9.54 -4.43 -10.94
C SER A 142 10.17 -5.57 -11.75
N ALA A 143 9.69 -6.80 -11.53
CA ALA A 143 9.88 -7.91 -12.47
C ALA A 143 9.02 -7.77 -13.74
N VAL A 144 7.98 -6.92 -13.67
CA VAL A 144 7.09 -6.60 -14.80
C VAL A 144 7.54 -5.28 -15.41
N SER A 145 8.10 -5.33 -16.61
CA SER A 145 8.45 -4.13 -17.39
C SER A 145 7.18 -3.40 -17.84
N ARG A 146 6.60 -2.57 -16.96
CA ARG A 146 5.59 -1.59 -17.37
C ARG A 146 6.27 -0.45 -18.10
N THR A 147 5.69 -0.01 -19.20
CA THR A 147 6.25 1.13 -19.92
C THR A 147 6.05 2.41 -19.09
N PRO A 148 6.92 3.42 -19.23
CA PRO A 148 6.74 4.71 -18.56
C PRO A 148 5.34 5.33 -18.74
N PHE A 149 4.69 5.04 -19.88
CA PHE A 149 3.34 5.48 -20.18
C PHE A 149 2.27 4.76 -19.34
N GLU A 150 2.39 3.45 -19.12
CA GLU A 150 1.48 2.70 -18.26
C GLU A 150 1.59 3.14 -16.80
N ASN A 151 2.81 3.49 -16.37
CA ASN A 151 3.03 4.09 -15.06
C ASN A 151 2.28 5.41 -14.95
N ILE A 152 2.41 6.32 -15.92
CA ILE A 152 1.67 7.58 -15.96
C ILE A 152 0.15 7.36 -15.96
N LEU A 153 -0.37 6.38 -16.70
CA LEU A 153 -1.79 6.05 -16.70
C LEU A 153 -2.27 5.51 -15.34
N PHE A 154 -1.45 4.68 -14.69
CA PHE A 154 -1.77 4.14 -13.38
C PHE A 154 -1.76 5.23 -12.30
N ILE A 155 -0.75 6.08 -12.33
CA ILE A 155 -0.60 7.26 -11.47
C ILE A 155 -1.76 8.23 -11.64
N SER A 156 -2.13 8.54 -12.89
CA SER A 156 -3.23 9.47 -13.17
C SER A 156 -4.60 8.91 -12.79
N ARG A 157 -4.78 7.59 -12.81
CA ARG A 157 -5.98 6.93 -12.24
C ARG A 157 -5.99 7.04 -10.73
N LEU A 158 -4.90 6.70 -10.05
CA LEU A 158 -4.78 6.86 -8.59
C LEU A 158 -5.04 8.30 -8.14
N LEU A 159 -4.41 9.29 -8.76
CA LEU A 159 -4.62 10.69 -8.42
C LEU A 159 -6.06 11.14 -8.68
N ARG A 160 -6.71 10.62 -9.73
CA ARG A 160 -8.13 10.88 -10.01
C ARG A 160 -9.03 10.24 -8.97
N ASP A 161 -8.75 9.00 -8.58
CA ASP A 161 -9.53 8.27 -7.57
C ASP A 161 -9.39 8.95 -6.20
N LEU A 162 -8.19 9.45 -5.86
CA LEU A 162 -7.96 10.26 -4.66
C LEU A 162 -8.62 11.64 -4.75
N SER A 163 -8.60 12.31 -5.91
CA SER A 163 -9.33 13.57 -6.10
C SER A 163 -10.82 13.36 -5.94
N THR A 164 -11.39 12.28 -6.50
CA THR A 164 -12.80 11.96 -6.31
C THR A 164 -13.13 11.65 -4.86
N LEU A 165 -12.20 11.05 -4.10
CA LEU A 165 -12.36 10.82 -2.68
C LEU A 165 -12.39 12.15 -1.89
N VAL A 166 -11.50 13.09 -2.24
CA VAL A 166 -11.43 14.43 -1.65
C VAL A 166 -12.66 15.27 -2.02
N ASP A 167 -13.08 15.25 -3.28
CA ASP A 167 -14.27 15.98 -3.75
C ASP A 167 -15.55 15.44 -3.10
N ASN A 168 -15.65 14.11 -2.94
CA ASN A 168 -16.76 13.48 -2.24
C ASN A 168 -16.73 13.77 -0.73
N HIS A 169 -15.54 13.83 -0.12
CA HIS A 169 -15.38 14.17 1.30
C HIS A 169 -15.73 15.64 1.56
N GLU A 170 -15.29 16.57 0.71
CA GLU A 170 -15.61 17.99 0.82
C GLU A 170 -17.12 18.23 0.61
N LYS A 171 -17.71 17.54 -0.36
CA LYS A 171 -19.16 17.61 -0.60
C LYS A 171 -19.95 17.04 0.57
N TRP A 172 -19.55 15.90 1.11
CA TRP A 172 -20.20 15.27 2.27
C TRP A 172 -20.14 16.16 3.51
N LEU A 173 -19.01 16.81 3.79
CA LEU A 173 -18.89 17.77 4.90
C LEU A 173 -19.76 19.02 4.70
N ARG A 174 -19.86 19.52 3.47
CA ARG A 174 -20.76 20.65 3.15
C ARG A 174 -22.22 20.27 3.31
N ASP A 175 -22.60 19.06 2.89
CA ASP A 175 -23.97 18.53 3.00
C ASP A 175 -24.35 18.20 4.46
N PHE A 176 -23.37 17.80 5.28
CA PHE A 176 -23.54 17.62 6.72
C PHE A 176 -23.74 18.95 7.45
N GLN A 177 -23.01 19.99 7.06
CA GLN A 177 -23.13 21.34 7.64
C GLN A 177 -24.38 22.11 7.18
N SER A 178 -24.92 21.80 5.99
CA SER A 178 -26.12 22.45 5.45
C SER A 178 -27.44 21.83 5.94
N GLY A 179 -27.40 20.74 6.72
CA GLY A 179 -28.58 20.15 7.36
C GLY A 179 -29.49 19.35 6.42
N THR A 180 -29.03 18.99 5.22
CA THR A 180 -29.80 18.20 4.24
C THR A 180 -29.47 16.70 4.29
N VAL A 181 -29.31 16.10 5.48
CA VAL A 181 -29.35 14.63 5.60
C VAL A 181 -30.79 14.22 5.89
N ASN A 182 -31.59 14.08 4.83
CA ASN A 182 -32.77 13.24 4.86
C ASN A 182 -32.66 12.18 3.77
N SER A 183 -32.84 10.93 4.20
CA SER A 183 -32.90 9.65 3.49
C SER A 183 -31.59 9.01 3.01
N LEU A 184 -31.16 7.98 3.77
CA LEU A 184 -30.37 6.86 3.27
C LEU A 184 -31.07 6.22 2.07
N PRO A 185 -30.38 5.92 0.96
CA PRO A 185 -30.87 4.94 0.02
C PRO A 185 -30.48 3.55 0.53
N THR A 186 -31.46 2.83 1.06
CA THR A 186 -31.45 1.36 1.07
C THR A 186 -31.45 0.86 -0.37
N LYS A 187 -30.31 0.33 -0.85
CA LYS A 187 -30.22 -1.03 -1.39
C LYS A 187 -28.77 -1.43 -1.66
#